data_AF-A0A9N8PPH1-F1
#
_entry.id   AF-A0A9N8PPH1-F1
#
_cell.length_a   1.000
_cell.length_b   1.000
_cell.length_c   1.000
_cell.angle_alpha   90.00
_cell.angle_beta   90.00
_cell.angle_gamma   90.00
#
_symmetry.space_group_name_H-M   'P 1'
#
loop_
_entity.id
_entity.type
_entity.pdbx_description
1 polymer ?
#
loop_
_entity_poly.entity_id
_entity_poly.type
_entity_poly.pdbx_seq_one_letter_code
_entity_poly.pdbx_strand_id
1 'polypeptide(L)'
;MAFTPYDEALRTHFKVNTIGPLTLFQAFLPLLLKSAKPKFVAMSTDVASLGDTDTMPLMPVTAYGASKTALNYIVKKIHFANPGVCSWVLSPK
;
A
#
# COMPACT_ATOMS: atom_id res chain seq x y z
N MET A 1 9.84 11.69 23.76
CA MET A 1 9.56 10.28 23.40
C MET A 1 8.34 10.29 22.48
N ALA A 2 8.49 9.98 21.19
CA ALA A 2 7.36 9.96 20.27
C ALA A 2 6.56 8.67 20.49
N PHE A 3 5.51 8.75 21.31
CA PHE A 3 4.55 7.67 21.48
C PHE A 3 3.91 7.40 20.10
N THR A 4 3.98 6.17 19.59
CA THR A 4 3.23 5.76 18.40
C THR A 4 1.84 5.34 18.87
N PRO A 5 0.83 6.21 18.73
CA PRO A 5 -0.46 5.94 19.32
C PRO A 5 -1.18 4.84 18.54
N TYR A 6 -1.87 3.95 19.25
CA TYR A 6 -2.96 3.15 18.70
C TYR A 6 -4.19 4.06 18.54
N ASP A 7 -4.11 5.06 17.67
CA ASP A 7 -5.17 6.07 17.53
C ASP A 7 -6.18 5.74 16.41
N GLU A 8 -7.27 6.51 16.41
CA GLU A 8 -8.27 6.50 15.34
C GLU A 8 -7.66 6.85 13.97
N ALA A 9 -6.54 7.58 13.94
CA ALA A 9 -5.84 7.89 12.69
C ALA A 9 -5.23 6.63 12.08
N LEU A 10 -4.64 5.73 12.87
CA LEU A 10 -4.13 4.44 12.41
C LEU A 10 -5.25 3.60 11.79
N ARG A 11 -6.40 3.47 12.47
CA ARG A 11 -7.57 2.75 11.94
C ARG A 11 -8.08 3.36 10.64
N THR A 12 -8.23 4.68 10.62
CA THR A 12 -8.70 5.43 9.44
C THR A 12 -7.76 5.26 8.25
N HIS A 13 -6.45 5.42 8.48
CA HIS A 13 -5.45 5.25 7.44
C HIS A 13 -5.41 3.83 6.90
N PHE A 14 -5.45 2.79 7.75
CA PHE A 14 -5.49 1.40 7.27
C PHE A 14 -6.77 1.09 6.48
N LYS A 15 -7.92 1.57 6.95
CA LYS A 15 -9.20 1.39 6.25
C LYS A 15 -9.14 1.94 4.83
N VAL A 16 -8.61 3.16 4.65
CA VAL A 16 -8.57 3.83 3.34
C VAL A 16 -7.38 3.41 2.48
N ASN A 17 -6.17 3.37 3.05
CA ASN A 17 -4.93 3.20 2.28
C ASN A 17 -4.49 1.75 2.10
N THR A 18 -4.99 0.82 2.91
CA THR A 18 -4.57 -0.59 2.89
C THR A 18 -5.72 -1.48 2.47
N ILE A 19 -6.80 -1.45 3.25
CA ILE A 19 -7.98 -2.30 3.04
C ILE A 19 -8.73 -1.87 1.78
N GLY A 20 -8.94 -0.57 1.57
CA GLY A 20 -9.58 -0.04 0.37
C GLY A 20 -8.99 -0.57 -0.95
N PRO A 21 -7.69 -0.40 -1.22
CA PRO A 21 -7.05 -0.93 -2.42
C PRO A 21 -7.12 -2.45 -2.55
N LEU A 22 -7.03 -3.20 -1.45
CA LEU A 22 -7.18 -4.65 -1.47
C LEU A 22 -8.61 -5.06 -1.86
N THR A 23 -9.62 -4.44 -1.25
CA THR A 23 -11.03 -4.69 -1.58
C THR A 23 -11.33 -4.32 -3.03
N LEU A 24 -10.78 -3.20 -3.53
CA LEU A 24 -10.90 -2.82 -4.94
C LEU A 24 -10.28 -3.87 -5.87
N PHE A 25 -9.06 -4.33 -5.58
CA PHE A 25 -8.42 -5.38 -6.36
C PHE A 25 -9.29 -6.65 -6.40
N GLN A 26 -9.77 -7.12 -5.25
CA GLN A 26 -10.60 -8.31 -5.15
C GLN A 26 -11.90 -8.18 -5.96
N ALA A 27 -12.59 -7.05 -5.84
CA ALA A 27 -13.84 -6.80 -6.56
C ALA A 27 -13.66 -6.75 -8.08
N PHE A 28 -12.53 -6.22 -8.56
CA PHE A 28 -12.27 -6.05 -9.99
C PHE A 28 -11.42 -7.17 -10.60
N LEU A 29 -10.90 -8.11 -9.82
CA LEU A 29 -10.04 -9.18 -10.33
C LEU A 29 -10.66 -9.95 -11.52
N PRO A 30 -11.95 -10.35 -11.50
CA PRO A 30 -12.54 -11.06 -12.65
C PRO A 30 -12.58 -10.22 -13.93
N LEU A 31 -12.71 -8.89 -13.82
CA LEU A 31 -12.65 -7.97 -14.96
C LEU A 31 -11.23 -7.72 -15.41
N LEU A 32 -10.30 -7.58 -14.45
CA LEU A 32 -8.88 -7.38 -14.71
C LEU A 32 -8.31 -8.55 -15.51
N LEU A 33 -8.66 -9.79 -15.17
CA LEU A 33 -8.22 -10.99 -15.88
C LEU A 33 -8.73 -11.11 -17.33
N LYS A 34 -9.75 -10.32 -17.72
CA LYS A 34 -10.21 -10.23 -19.12
C LYS A 34 -9.41 -9.23 -19.96
N SER A 35 -8.57 -8.41 -19.32
CA SER A 35 -7.71 -7.47 -20.03
C SER A 35 -6.62 -8.20 -20.81
N ALA A 36 -6.28 -7.72 -22.00
CA ALA A 36 -5.11 -8.19 -22.74
C ALA A 36 -3.78 -7.87 -22.02
N LYS A 37 -3.78 -6.86 -21.14
CA LYS A 37 -2.62 -6.41 -20.37
C LYS A 37 -3.05 -6.00 -18.95
N PRO A 38 -3.36 -6.97 -18.07
CA PRO A 38 -3.85 -6.71 -16.72
C PRO A 38 -2.78 -6.01 -15.87
N LYS A 39 -3.13 -4.84 -15.35
CA LYS A 39 -2.25 -4.02 -14.51
C LYS A 39 -3.01 -3.54 -13.28
N PHE A 40 -2.41 -3.70 -12.11
CA PHE A 40 -2.90 -3.12 -10.86
C PHE A 40 -1.80 -2.28 -10.22
N VAL A 41 -2.01 -0.97 -10.20
CA VAL A 41 -1.03 -0.01 -9.66
C VAL A 41 -1.62 0.65 -8.44
N ALA A 42 -0.94 0.53 -7.30
CA ALA A 42 -1.37 1.18 -6.08
C ALA A 42 -0.52 2.42 -5.77
N MET A 43 -1.18 3.50 -5.37
CA MET A 43 -0.52 4.75 -5.01
C MET A 43 0.09 4.62 -3.61
N SER A 44 1.42 4.72 -3.53
CA SER A 44 2.20 4.66 -2.30
C SER A 44 2.98 5.96 -2.08
N THR A 45 4.04 5.91 -1.28
CA THR A 45 4.86 7.04 -0.85
C THR A 45 6.23 6.55 -0.42
N ASP A 46 7.24 7.41 -0.50
CA ASP A 46 8.60 7.10 -0.04
C ASP A 46 8.64 6.86 1.49
N VAL A 47 7.71 7.46 2.24
CA VAL A 47 7.52 7.23 3.69
C VAL A 47 7.24 5.76 4.03
N ALA A 48 6.80 4.96 3.06
CA ALA A 48 6.53 3.55 3.25
C ALA A 48 7.77 2.65 3.13
N SER A 49 8.92 3.23 2.75
CA SER A 49 10.18 2.51 2.61
C SER A 49 10.72 2.10 3.98
N LEU A 50 10.88 0.79 4.19
CA LEU A 50 11.57 0.27 5.38
C LEU A 50 13.09 0.37 5.27
N GLY A 51 13.64 0.49 4.05
CA GLY A 51 15.07 0.61 3.83
C GLY A 51 15.59 2.03 4.05
N ASP A 52 14.73 3.03 3.90
CA ASP A 52 15.10 4.44 4.01
C ASP A 52 14.77 5.05 5.37
N THR A 53 14.11 4.30 6.29
CA THR A 53 13.62 4.83 7.57
C THR A 53 14.68 5.54 8.40
N ASP A 54 15.92 5.05 8.36
CA ASP A 54 17.03 5.57 9.15
C ASP A 54 17.57 6.89 8.59
N THR A 55 17.29 7.17 7.31
CA THR A 55 17.71 8.39 6.61
C THR A 55 16.61 9.43 6.50
N MET A 56 15.35 9.03 6.75
CA MET A 56 14.21 9.93 6.67
C MET A 56 14.14 10.85 7.89
N PRO A 57 13.80 12.15 7.70
CA PRO A 57 13.53 13.04 8.81
C PRO A 57 12.42 12.48 9.71
N LEU A 58 12.52 12.71 11.02
CA LEU A 58 11.43 12.39 11.94
C LEU A 58 10.21 13.24 11.60
N MET A 59 9.19 12.60 11.03
CA MET A 59 7.93 13.22 10.61
C MET A 59 6.77 12.58 11.39
N PRO A 60 5.73 13.35 11.76
CA PRO A 60 4.56 12.85 12.49
C PRO A 60 3.58 12.12 11.55
N VAL A 61 4.08 11.15 10.77
CA VAL A 61 3.34 10.45 9.72
C VAL A 61 3.27 8.94 9.95
N THR A 62 3.57 8.46 11.16
CA THR A 62 3.68 7.03 11.46
C THR A 62 2.45 6.22 11.06
N ALA A 63 1.23 6.71 11.35
CA ALA A 63 -0.01 6.02 10.97
C ALA A 63 -0.19 5.94 9.44
N TYR A 64 0.09 7.04 8.74
CA TYR A 64 0.05 7.09 7.27
C TYR A 64 1.11 6.18 6.66
N GLY A 65 2.37 6.30 7.09
CA GLY A 65 3.51 5.48 6.66
C GLY A 65 3.25 4.00 6.86
N ALA A 66 2.83 3.59 8.06
CA ALA A 66 2.49 2.21 8.37
C ALA A 66 1.39 1.63 7.45
N SER A 67 0.34 2.42 7.18
CA SER A 67 -0.73 1.99 6.26
C SER A 67 -0.23 1.79 4.83
N LYS A 68 0.73 2.62 4.37
CA LYS A 68 1.33 2.53 3.04
C LYS A 68 2.38 1.41 2.97
N THR A 69 3.12 1.14 4.04
CA THR A 69 4.00 -0.04 4.13
C THR A 69 3.18 -1.33 4.04
N ALA A 70 2.02 -1.39 4.72
CA ALA A 70 1.11 -2.53 4.61
C ALA A 70 0.56 -2.69 3.18
N LEU A 71 0.22 -1.58 2.51
CA LEU A 71 -0.16 -1.59 1.09
C LEU A 71 0.97 -2.15 0.20
N ASN A 72 2.22 -1.72 0.40
CA ASN A 72 3.37 -2.21 -0.36
C ASN A 72 3.51 -3.74 -0.25
N TYR A 73 3.37 -4.28 0.97
CA TYR A 73 3.41 -5.72 1.19
C TYR A 73 2.27 -6.45 0.46
N ILE A 74 1.04 -5.96 0.58
CA ILE A 74 -0.13 -6.56 -0.07
C ILE A 74 0.04 -6.59 -1.59
N VAL A 75 0.46 -5.50 -2.20
CA VAL A 75 0.67 -5.42 -3.65
C VAL A 75 1.77 -6.37 -4.10
N LYS A 76 2.87 -6.48 -3.34
CA LYS A 76 3.92 -7.48 -3.58
C LYS A 76 3.36 -8.90 -3.50
N LYS A 77 2.46 -9.19 -2.55
CA LYS A 77 1.78 -10.50 -2.48
C LYS A 77 0.82 -10.73 -3.62
N ILE A 78 0.07 -9.73 -4.06
CA ILE A 78 -0.80 -9.80 -5.24
C ILE A 78 0.01 -10.21 -6.49
N HIS A 79 1.19 -9.61 -6.69
CA HIS A 79 2.08 -9.94 -7.80
C HIS A 79 2.44 -11.43 -7.85
N PHE A 80 2.82 -12.01 -6.71
CA PHE A 80 3.17 -13.44 -6.65
C PHE A 80 1.94 -14.36 -6.70
N ALA A 81 0.82 -13.95 -6.12
CA ALA A 81 -0.40 -14.75 -6.09
C ALA A 81 -1.16 -14.75 -7.43
N ASN A 82 -0.87 -13.81 -8.32
CA ASN A 82 -1.55 -13.65 -9.60
C ASN A 82 -0.52 -13.47 -10.73
N PRO A 83 0.14 -14.55 -11.20
CA PRO A 83 1.24 -14.46 -12.19
C PRO A 83 0.87 -13.76 -13.50
N GLY A 84 -0.41 -13.76 -13.87
CA GLY A 84 -0.92 -13.05 -15.04
C GLY A 84 -1.12 -11.55 -14.84
N VAL A 85 -1.09 -11.03 -13.61
CA VAL A 85 -1.37 -9.62 -13.29
C VAL A 85 -0.07 -8.89 -12.94
N CYS A 86 0.29 -7.89 -13.75
CA CYS A 86 1.39 -7.00 -13.42
C CYS A 86 0.93 -6.05 -12.31
N SER A 87 1.54 -6.14 -11.13
CA SER A 87 1.18 -5.30 -9.99
C SER A 87 2.40 -4.71 -9.29
N TRP A 88 2.30 -3.42 -8.98
CA TRP A 88 3.36 -2.66 -8.34
C TRP A 88 2.79 -1.45 -7.61
N VAL A 89 3.62 -0.86 -6.75
CA VAL A 89 3.33 0.40 -6.08
C VAL A 89 4.05 1.54 -6.77
N LEU A 90 3.42 2.70 -6.83
CA LEU A 90 4.01 3.93 -7.36
C LEU A 90 4.03 4.98 -6.25
N SER A 91 5.22 5.50 -5.96
CA SER A 91 5.39 6.72 -5.17
C SER A 91 5.48 7.90 -6.15
N PRO A 92 4.50 8.81 -6.19
CA PRO A 92 4.63 10.04 -6.95
C PRO A 92 5.64 10.96 -6.25
N LYS A 93 6.49 11.61 -7.04
CA LYS A 93 7.37 12.69 -6.57
C LYS A 93 6.57 13.95 -6.26
#